data_AF-I1K6L2-F1
#
_entry.id   AF-I1K6L2-F1
#
_cell.length_a   1.000
_cell.length_b   1.000
_cell.length_c   1.000
_cell.angle_alpha   90.00
_cell.angle_beta   90.00
_cell.angle_gamma   90.00
#
_symmetry.space_group_name_H-M   'P 1'
#
loop_
_entity.id
_entity.type
_entity.pdbx_description
1 polymer ?
#
loop_
_entity_poly.entity_id
_entity_poly.type
_entity_poly.pdbx_seq_one_letter_code
_entity_poly.pdbx_strand_id
1 'polypeptide(L)'
;MGMGTSTFVTRWINFLTMLLAIAVIIFGVWMSTHHDGCRKSLTVPVIGLGAVIFLISVVGFLGALKNISILLWIYLITLFFVLVGILVFTVLVFIVTNNGSGHSVTGLRYKEYQLQDFSSWFLKELNNSRNWERLKVCLVKSDDCNNLSKKYKTPKQYKSAKLSPIEAGCCRPPSQCGYPAVNASYYDLTFHPVSPNNDCKRYKNYRAVKCYDCDSCKAGVAQYMKTEWRVVAIFNVVLFVVLCIIYFVGCCARRNAARSHSKA
;
A
#
# COMPACT_ATOMS: atom_id res chain seq x y z
N MET A 1 5.12 -43.00 -12.18
CA MET A 1 3.82 -42.29 -12.19
C MET A 1 3.89 -40.76 -12.12
N GLY A 2 5.07 -40.11 -12.01
CA GLY A 2 5.15 -38.64 -11.81
C GLY A 2 5.30 -37.74 -13.05
N MET A 3 5.32 -38.29 -14.28
CA MET A 3 5.72 -37.50 -15.46
C MET A 3 4.60 -36.59 -15.99
N GLY A 4 3.35 -37.07 -15.99
CA GLY A 4 2.18 -36.29 -16.44
C GLY A 4 1.56 -35.37 -15.37
N THR A 5 1.90 -35.56 -14.09
CA THR A 5 1.30 -34.77 -13.01
C THR A 5 1.80 -33.32 -13.03
N SER A 6 3.09 -33.09 -13.26
CA SER A 6 3.68 -31.74 -13.32
C SER A 6 3.11 -30.86 -14.46
N THR A 7 2.91 -31.43 -15.66
CA THR A 7 2.31 -30.71 -16.79
C THR A 7 0.83 -30.46 -16.56
N PHE A 8 0.11 -31.44 -16.00
CA PHE A 8 -1.28 -31.29 -15.59
C PHE A 8 -1.45 -30.15 -14.55
N VAL A 9 -0.63 -30.14 -13.50
CA VAL A 9 -0.65 -29.10 -12.45
C VAL A 9 -0.32 -27.74 -13.04
N THR A 10 0.75 -27.64 -13.85
CA THR A 10 1.14 -26.38 -14.51
C THR A 10 0.00 -25.83 -15.38
N ARG A 11 -0.67 -26.70 -16.14
CA ARG A 11 -1.82 -26.32 -16.98
C ARG A 11 -2.97 -25.75 -16.16
N TRP A 12 -3.38 -26.42 -15.09
CA TRP A 12 -4.50 -25.97 -14.25
C TRP A 12 -4.18 -24.70 -13.48
N ILE A 13 -2.97 -24.57 -12.94
CA ILE A 13 -2.54 -23.35 -12.25
C ILE A 13 -2.60 -22.16 -13.21
N ASN A 14 -2.03 -22.29 -14.40
CA ASN A 14 -2.02 -21.20 -15.38
C ASN A 14 -3.43 -20.87 -15.92
N PHE A 15 -4.32 -21.86 -16.01
CA PHE A 15 -5.72 -21.62 -16.37
C PHE A 15 -6.44 -20.81 -15.29
N LEU A 16 -6.27 -21.18 -14.01
CA LEU A 16 -6.87 -20.46 -12.89
C LEU A 16 -6.31 -19.04 -12.74
N THR A 17 -5.00 -18.86 -12.90
CA THR A 17 -4.37 -17.52 -12.84
C THR A 17 -4.83 -16.63 -14.00
N MET A 18 -5.11 -17.20 -15.18
CA MET A 18 -5.69 -16.46 -16.29
C MET A 18 -7.10 -15.94 -15.96
N LEU A 19 -7.96 -16.75 -15.34
CA LEU A 19 -9.30 -16.31 -14.89
C LEU A 19 -9.20 -15.21 -13.82
N LEU A 20 -8.28 -15.38 -12.86
CA LEU A 20 -8.01 -14.36 -11.85
C LEU A 20 -7.50 -13.06 -12.47
N ALA A 21 -6.60 -13.13 -13.46
CA ALA A 21 -6.08 -11.96 -14.15
C ALA A 21 -7.17 -11.19 -14.89
N ILE A 22 -8.11 -11.89 -15.54
CA ILE A 22 -9.29 -11.28 -16.16
C ILE A 22 -10.14 -10.56 -15.11
N ALA A 23 -10.39 -11.18 -13.95
CA ALA A 23 -11.12 -10.55 -12.86
C ALA A 23 -10.42 -9.28 -12.34
N VAL A 24 -9.09 -9.30 -12.21
CA VAL A 24 -8.28 -8.13 -11.81
C VAL A 24 -8.37 -7.02 -12.84
N ILE A 25 -8.32 -7.33 -14.13
CA ILE A 25 -8.47 -6.33 -15.21
C ILE A 25 -9.87 -5.72 -15.17
N ILE A 26 -10.93 -6.54 -15.05
CA ILE A 26 -12.31 -6.06 -14.94
C ILE A 26 -12.46 -5.15 -13.72
N PHE A 27 -11.89 -5.54 -12.58
CA PHE A 27 -11.88 -4.72 -11.37
C PHE A 27 -11.13 -3.39 -11.57
N GLY A 28 -9.99 -3.42 -12.27
CA GLY A 28 -9.25 -2.23 -12.69
C GLY A 28 -10.10 -1.27 -13.53
N VAL A 29 -10.80 -1.80 -14.55
CA VAL A 29 -11.71 -1.02 -15.40
C VAL A 29 -12.88 -0.45 -14.58
N TRP A 30 -13.44 -1.24 -13.67
CA TRP A 30 -14.50 -0.78 -12.76
C TRP A 30 -14.03 0.32 -11.80
N MET A 31 -12.77 0.31 -11.36
CA MET A 31 -12.21 1.43 -10.59
C MET A 31 -12.09 2.70 -11.44
N SER A 32 -11.88 2.58 -12.75
CA SER A 32 -11.81 3.73 -13.66
C SER A 32 -13.13 4.50 -13.77
N THR A 33 -14.27 3.87 -13.47
CA THR A 33 -15.59 4.51 -13.58
C THR A 33 -15.93 5.39 -12.39
N HIS A 34 -15.16 5.31 -11.30
CA HIS A 34 -15.39 6.11 -10.10
C HIS A 34 -14.63 7.44 -10.17
N HIS A 35 -15.29 8.53 -9.80
CA HIS A 35 -14.74 9.89 -9.85
C HIS A 35 -13.70 10.20 -8.77
N ASP A 36 -13.38 9.25 -7.87
CA ASP A 36 -12.38 9.44 -6.83
C ASP A 36 -10.97 9.48 -7.42
N GLY A 37 -10.27 10.61 -7.28
CA GLY A 37 -8.90 10.79 -7.79
C GLY A 37 -7.92 9.69 -7.35
N CYS A 38 -8.15 9.10 -6.17
CA CYS A 38 -7.33 8.00 -5.68
C CYS A 38 -7.52 6.68 -6.46
N ARG A 39 -8.77 6.33 -6.76
CA ARG A 39 -9.10 5.12 -7.52
C ARG A 39 -8.54 5.20 -8.93
N LYS A 40 -8.60 6.38 -9.54
CA LYS A 40 -7.99 6.63 -10.85
C LYS A 40 -6.47 6.42 -10.85
N SER A 41 -5.78 6.86 -9.79
CA SER A 41 -4.33 6.64 -9.66
C SER A 41 -3.96 5.15 -9.50
N LEU A 42 -4.83 4.35 -8.87
CA LEU A 42 -4.63 2.91 -8.69
C LEU A 42 -5.03 2.08 -9.91
N THR A 43 -5.85 2.64 -10.80
CA THR A 43 -6.37 1.93 -11.97
C THR A 43 -5.26 1.46 -12.91
N VAL A 44 -4.33 2.36 -13.25
CA VAL A 44 -3.23 2.04 -14.19
C VAL A 44 -2.32 0.93 -13.66
N PRO A 45 -1.81 0.99 -12.41
CA PRO A 45 -1.05 -0.11 -11.82
C PRO A 45 -1.80 -1.45 -11.80
N VAL A 46 -3.10 -1.43 -11.46
CA VAL A 46 -3.90 -2.66 -11.32
C VAL A 46 -4.15 -3.32 -12.68
N ILE A 47 -4.50 -2.53 -13.70
CA ILE A 47 -4.68 -3.05 -15.07
C ILE A 47 -3.35 -3.57 -15.62
N GLY A 48 -2.26 -2.82 -15.43
CA GLY A 48 -0.92 -3.25 -15.86
C GLY A 48 -0.50 -4.57 -15.22
N LEU A 49 -0.72 -4.73 -13.91
CA LEU A 49 -0.47 -5.97 -13.19
C LEU A 49 -1.31 -7.14 -13.74
N GLY A 50 -2.62 -6.93 -13.93
CA GLY A 50 -3.50 -7.94 -14.50
C GLY A 50 -3.08 -8.37 -15.90
N ALA A 51 -2.68 -7.43 -16.76
CA ALA A 51 -2.21 -7.72 -18.11
C ALA A 51 -0.92 -8.56 -18.12
N VAL A 52 0.05 -8.23 -17.28
CA VAL A 52 1.30 -9.01 -17.16
C VAL A 52 1.02 -10.43 -16.67
N ILE A 53 0.19 -10.59 -15.64
CA ILE A 53 -0.19 -11.91 -15.11
C ILE A 53 -0.92 -12.73 -16.19
N PHE A 54 -1.82 -12.10 -16.94
CA PHE A 54 -2.54 -12.75 -18.04
C PHE A 54 -1.57 -13.28 -19.11
N LEU A 55 -0.63 -12.46 -19.57
CA LEU A 55 0.36 -12.87 -20.58
C LEU A 55 1.23 -14.04 -20.11
N ILE A 56 1.74 -13.98 -18.88
CA ILE A 56 2.54 -15.07 -18.28
C ILE A 56 1.70 -16.35 -18.21
N SER A 57 0.44 -16.24 -17.79
CA SER A 57 -0.48 -17.36 -17.65
C SER A 57 -0.78 -18.03 -18.99
N VAL A 58 -0.99 -17.25 -20.05
CA VAL A 58 -1.23 -17.77 -21.42
C VAL A 58 -0.02 -18.55 -21.93
N VAL A 59 1.19 -18.00 -21.77
CA VAL A 59 2.43 -18.69 -22.18
C VAL A 59 2.62 -20.00 -21.42
N GLY A 60 2.39 -19.98 -20.09
CA GLY A 60 2.48 -21.18 -19.25
C GLY A 60 1.44 -22.24 -19.63
N PHE A 61 0.19 -21.82 -19.88
CA PHE A 61 -0.90 -22.71 -20.30
C PHE A 61 -0.62 -23.36 -21.66
N LEU A 62 -0.26 -22.58 -22.68
CA LEU A 62 0.05 -23.08 -24.03
C LEU A 62 1.28 -23.99 -24.03
N GLY A 63 2.32 -23.62 -23.27
CA GLY A 63 3.52 -24.43 -23.10
C GLY A 63 3.23 -25.79 -22.47
N ALA A 64 2.38 -25.84 -21.44
CA ALA A 64 1.98 -27.09 -20.79
C ALA A 64 0.97 -27.91 -21.62
N LEU A 65 0.07 -27.25 -22.36
CA LEU A 65 -0.94 -27.93 -23.18
C LEU A 65 -0.33 -28.64 -24.39
N LYS A 66 0.62 -27.98 -25.07
CA LYS A 66 1.27 -28.50 -26.28
C LYS A 66 2.63 -29.17 -26.01
N ASN A 67 3.06 -29.22 -24.74
CA ASN A 67 4.40 -29.68 -24.32
C ASN A 67 5.55 -28.97 -25.06
N ILE A 68 5.37 -27.70 -25.43
CA ILE A 68 6.38 -26.95 -26.19
C ILE A 68 7.47 -26.48 -25.23
N SER A 69 8.65 -27.09 -25.34
CA SER A 69 9.79 -26.81 -24.47
C SER A 69 10.21 -25.34 -24.47
N ILE A 70 10.12 -24.66 -25.62
CA ILE A 70 10.49 -23.24 -25.77
C ILE A 70 9.54 -22.33 -24.96
N LEU A 71 8.23 -22.55 -25.04
CA LEU A 71 7.26 -21.76 -24.26
C LEU A 71 7.46 -21.97 -22.75
N LEU A 72 7.72 -23.21 -22.33
CA LEU A 72 8.02 -23.51 -20.92
C LEU A 72 9.31 -22.83 -20.44
N TRP A 73 10.32 -22.69 -21.31
CA TRP A 73 11.52 -21.92 -21.01
C TRP A 73 11.22 -20.43 -20.83
N ILE A 74 10.48 -19.83 -21.76
CA ILE A 74 10.08 -18.41 -21.68
C ILE A 74 9.27 -18.17 -20.40
N TYR A 75 8.32 -19.05 -20.09
CA TYR A 75 7.53 -19.00 -18.87
C TYR A 75 8.41 -19.03 -17.61
N LEU A 76 9.35 -19.97 -17.52
CA LEU A 76 10.23 -20.09 -16.36
C LEU A 76 11.19 -18.90 -16.21
N ILE A 77 11.79 -18.43 -17.31
CA ILE A 77 12.65 -17.24 -17.29
C ILE A 77 11.86 -16.02 -16.81
N THR A 78 10.64 -15.84 -17.31
CA THR A 78 9.78 -14.73 -16.90
C THR A 78 9.41 -14.83 -15.42
N LEU A 79 9.02 -16.01 -14.95
CA LEU A 79 8.74 -16.24 -13.53
C LEU A 79 9.96 -15.99 -12.64
N PHE A 80 11.16 -16.34 -13.09
CA PHE A 80 12.39 -16.06 -12.36
C PHE A 80 12.60 -14.55 -12.17
N PHE A 81 12.43 -13.75 -13.23
CA PHE A 81 12.50 -12.29 -13.11
C PHE A 81 11.41 -11.71 -12.21
N VAL A 82 10.19 -12.26 -12.26
CA VAL A 82 9.11 -11.87 -11.34
C VAL A 82 9.47 -12.18 -9.88
N LEU A 83 10.02 -13.36 -9.60
CA LEU A 83 10.49 -13.73 -8.26
C LEU A 83 11.57 -12.79 -7.74
N VAL A 84 12.58 -12.49 -8.56
CA VAL A 84 13.64 -11.52 -8.21
C VAL A 84 13.03 -10.13 -7.97
N GLY A 85 12.12 -9.69 -8.83
CA GLY A 85 11.43 -8.41 -8.68
C GLY A 85 10.64 -8.32 -7.37
N ILE A 86 9.87 -9.36 -7.02
CA ILE A 86 9.11 -9.43 -5.76
C ILE A 86 10.06 -9.40 -4.56
N LEU A 87 11.16 -10.15 -4.61
CA LEU A 87 12.15 -10.18 -3.54
C LEU A 87 12.76 -8.78 -3.32
N VAL A 88 13.24 -8.14 -4.38
CA VAL A 88 13.85 -6.80 -4.31
C VAL A 88 12.83 -5.78 -3.81
N PHE A 89 11.62 -5.77 -4.36
CA PHE A 89 10.56 -4.86 -3.92
C PHE A 89 10.23 -5.06 -2.43
N THR A 90 10.10 -6.30 -1.98
CA THR A 90 9.80 -6.63 -0.59
C THR A 90 10.90 -6.12 0.35
N VAL A 91 12.17 -6.33 0.00
CA VAL A 91 13.31 -5.80 0.77
C VAL A 91 13.29 -4.27 0.82
N LEU A 92 13.07 -3.61 -0.31
CA LEU A 92 12.96 -2.14 -0.37
C LEU A 92 11.82 -1.61 0.51
N VAL A 93 10.65 -2.27 0.49
CA VAL A 93 9.53 -1.91 1.36
C VAL A 93 9.92 -2.02 2.83
N PHE A 94 10.60 -3.08 3.25
CA PHE A 94 11.07 -3.20 4.64
C PHE A 94 12.09 -2.12 5.00
N ILE A 95 13.02 -1.78 4.11
CA ILE A 95 14.00 -0.69 4.34
C ILE A 95 13.27 0.65 4.52
N VAL A 96 12.38 1.00 3.59
CA VAL A 96 11.64 2.27 3.60
C VAL A 96 10.71 2.38 4.80
N THR A 97 10.12 1.26 5.22
CA THR A 97 9.16 1.19 6.34
C THR A 97 9.80 0.88 7.68
N ASN A 98 11.13 0.73 7.78
CA ASN A 98 11.77 0.42 9.06
C ASN A 98 11.64 1.59 10.03
N ASN A 99 11.95 2.80 9.55
CA ASN A 99 11.97 4.03 10.35
C ASN A 99 10.56 4.61 10.55
N GLY A 100 10.41 5.46 11.55
CA GLY A 100 9.16 6.13 11.91
C GLY A 100 8.42 5.40 13.03
N SER A 101 8.23 6.07 14.15
CA SER A 101 7.36 5.58 15.21
C SER A 101 6.49 6.72 15.71
N GLY A 102 5.32 6.40 16.25
CA GLY A 102 4.51 7.40 16.93
C GLY A 102 5.04 7.62 18.34
N HIS A 103 5.19 8.88 18.71
CA HIS A 103 5.55 9.34 20.05
C HIS A 103 4.33 9.33 20.96
N SER A 104 4.49 8.78 22.16
CA SER A 104 3.46 8.84 23.20
C SER A 104 3.50 10.20 23.88
N VAL A 105 2.34 10.83 24.05
CA VAL A 105 2.22 12.10 24.76
C VAL A 105 1.42 11.88 26.04
N THR A 106 1.92 12.42 27.15
CA THR A 106 1.29 12.26 28.47
C THR A 106 -0.18 12.71 28.45
N GLY A 107 -1.07 11.80 28.86
CA GLY A 107 -2.51 12.05 28.90
C GLY A 107 -3.25 11.86 27.58
N LEU A 108 -2.59 11.40 26.51
CA LEU A 108 -3.19 11.04 25.24
C LEU A 108 -3.01 9.54 24.96
N ARG A 109 -4.07 8.87 24.53
CA ARG A 109 -4.02 7.45 24.14
C ARG A 109 -3.47 7.25 22.72
N TYR A 110 -3.77 8.20 21.83
CA TYR A 110 -3.25 8.18 20.48
C TYR A 110 -1.83 8.76 20.43
N LYS A 111 -1.08 8.37 19.39
CA LYS A 111 0.31 8.79 19.22
C LYS A 111 0.41 10.04 18.34
N GLU A 112 1.43 10.84 18.58
CA GLU A 112 1.83 11.92 17.68
C GLU A 112 2.95 11.44 16.75
N TYR A 113 2.98 11.97 15.53
CA TYR A 113 3.94 11.56 14.51
C TYR A 113 4.75 12.76 14.09
N GLN A 114 6.07 12.61 14.00
CA GLN A 114 6.94 13.65 13.46
C GLN A 114 7.44 13.21 12.10
N LEU A 115 7.42 14.14 11.14
CA LEU A 115 7.79 13.83 9.75
C LEU A 115 9.24 13.36 9.64
N GLN A 116 10.12 13.89 10.50
CA GLN A 116 11.57 13.60 10.52
C GLN A 116 11.90 12.17 10.95
N ASP A 117 11.00 11.45 11.61
CA ASP A 117 11.25 10.07 12.04
C ASP A 117 11.18 9.07 10.87
N PHE A 118 10.57 9.46 9.75
CA PHE A 118 10.37 8.59 8.60
C PHE A 118 11.58 8.57 7.67
N SER A 119 11.67 7.54 6.83
CA SER A 119 12.77 7.40 5.89
C SER A 119 12.85 8.56 4.90
N SER A 120 14.05 8.80 4.35
CA SER A 120 14.30 9.84 3.36
C SER A 120 13.40 9.72 2.12
N TRP A 121 12.96 8.51 1.79
CA TRP A 121 11.99 8.27 0.73
C TRP A 121 10.64 8.93 1.00
N PHE A 122 10.07 8.73 2.21
CA PHE A 122 8.82 9.39 2.60
C PHE A 122 8.97 10.91 2.65
N LEU A 123 10.08 11.40 3.19
CA LEU A 123 10.37 12.84 3.22
C LEU A 123 10.39 13.44 1.82
N LYS A 124 11.06 12.79 0.87
CA LYS A 124 11.14 13.26 -0.53
C LYS A 124 9.78 13.25 -1.21
N GLU A 125 9.00 12.20 -1.00
CA GLU A 125 7.68 12.04 -1.61
C GLU A 125 6.66 13.04 -1.06
N LEU A 126 6.66 13.26 0.26
CA LEU A 126 5.69 14.14 0.94
C LEU A 126 6.08 15.62 0.91
N ASN A 127 7.34 15.96 0.65
CA ASN A 127 7.77 17.35 0.47
C ASN A 127 7.63 17.84 -0.97
N ASN A 128 7.44 16.94 -1.94
CA ASN A 128 7.10 17.33 -3.29
C ASN A 128 5.64 17.83 -3.33
N SER A 129 5.43 19.10 -3.64
CA SER A 129 4.10 19.73 -3.62
C SER A 129 3.07 19.01 -4.50
N ARG A 130 3.48 18.55 -5.69
CA ARG A 130 2.58 17.86 -6.62
C ARG A 130 2.16 16.49 -6.09
N ASN A 131 3.08 15.76 -5.47
CA ASN A 131 2.79 14.44 -4.91
C ASN A 131 1.97 14.58 -3.62
N TRP A 132 2.30 15.56 -2.78
CA TRP A 132 1.54 15.88 -1.58
C TRP A 132 0.08 16.21 -1.89
N GLU A 133 -0.21 17.09 -2.86
CA GLU A 133 -1.60 17.43 -3.21
C GLU A 133 -2.39 16.19 -3.65
N ARG A 134 -1.79 15.30 -4.45
CA ARG A 134 -2.44 14.04 -4.85
C ARG A 134 -2.71 13.12 -3.67
N LEU A 135 -1.73 12.93 -2.80
CA LEU A 135 -1.86 12.08 -1.62
C LEU A 135 -2.85 12.67 -0.61
N LYS A 136 -2.82 13.98 -0.39
CA LYS A 136 -3.74 14.70 0.48
C LYS A 136 -5.18 14.53 0.02
N VAL A 137 -5.47 14.76 -1.26
CA VAL A 137 -6.82 14.56 -1.82
C VAL A 137 -7.29 13.10 -1.72
N CYS A 138 -6.38 12.12 -1.86
CA CYS A 138 -6.74 10.71 -1.71
C CYS A 138 -7.00 10.30 -0.25
N LEU A 139 -6.08 10.65 0.66
CA LEU A 139 -5.97 10.04 1.99
C LEU A 139 -6.57 10.91 3.10
N VAL A 140 -6.55 12.23 2.94
CA VAL A 140 -7.00 13.18 3.96
C VAL A 140 -8.45 13.57 3.66
N LYS A 141 -9.40 12.81 4.20
CA LYS A 141 -10.82 13.11 4.06
C LYS A 141 -11.25 14.12 5.12
N SER A 142 -11.80 15.26 4.69
CA SER A 142 -12.27 16.29 5.62
C SER A 142 -13.35 15.80 6.58
N ASP A 143 -14.18 14.86 6.11
CA ASP A 143 -15.28 14.30 6.89
C ASP A 143 -14.80 13.50 8.11
N ASP A 144 -13.64 12.86 8.03
CA ASP A 144 -13.06 12.14 9.17
C ASP A 144 -12.81 13.12 10.33
N CYS A 145 -12.19 14.28 10.03
CA CYS A 145 -11.99 15.33 11.04
C CYS A 145 -13.29 15.95 11.53
N ASN A 146 -14.24 16.21 10.63
CA ASN A 146 -15.51 16.84 11.00
C ASN A 146 -16.36 15.94 11.91
N ASN A 147 -16.29 14.63 11.69
CA ASN A 147 -17.03 13.64 12.46
C ASN A 147 -16.41 13.35 13.84
N LEU A 148 -15.16 13.73 14.10
CA LEU A 148 -14.55 13.58 15.43
C LEU A 148 -15.35 14.27 16.53
N SER A 149 -15.86 15.48 16.26
CA SER A 149 -16.73 16.23 17.19
C SER A 149 -18.04 15.51 17.53
N LYS A 150 -18.59 14.77 16.55
CA LYS A 150 -19.81 13.97 16.72
C LYS A 150 -19.53 12.67 17.49
N LYS A 151 -18.38 12.05 17.22
CA LYS A 151 -17.96 10.77 17.82
C LYS A 151 -17.46 10.93 19.25
N TYR A 152 -16.76 12.02 19.55
CA TYR A 152 -16.15 12.29 20.84
C TYR A 152 -16.63 13.64 21.37
N LYS A 153 -17.71 13.62 22.16
CA LYS A 153 -18.37 14.84 22.64
C LYS A 153 -17.55 15.57 23.70
N THR A 154 -16.85 14.84 24.56
CA THR A 154 -16.07 15.44 25.66
C THR A 154 -14.57 15.41 25.38
N PRO A 155 -13.79 16.39 25.87
CA PRO A 155 -12.33 16.37 25.76
C PRO A 155 -11.71 15.11 26.38
N LYS A 156 -12.30 14.59 27.48
CA LYS A 156 -11.86 13.34 28.10
C LYS A 156 -12.02 12.13 27.17
N GLN A 157 -13.17 12.01 26.50
CA GLN A 157 -13.40 10.96 25.50
C GLN A 157 -12.43 11.10 24.32
N TYR A 158 -12.18 12.33 23.86
CA TYR A 158 -11.26 12.60 22.77
C TYR A 158 -9.82 12.23 23.10
N LYS A 159 -9.33 12.55 24.31
CA LYS A 159 -7.98 12.16 24.77
C LYS A 159 -7.78 10.65 24.83
N SER A 160 -8.83 9.90 25.13
CA SER A 160 -8.84 8.43 25.18
C SER A 160 -9.25 7.75 23.87
N ALA A 161 -9.44 8.52 22.79
CA ALA A 161 -9.87 8.01 21.50
C ALA A 161 -8.76 7.19 20.82
N LYS A 162 -9.18 6.17 20.07
CA LYS A 162 -8.32 5.46 19.11
C LYS A 162 -8.41 6.17 17.77
N LEU A 163 -7.58 7.18 17.59
CA LEU A 163 -7.45 7.91 16.33
C LEU A 163 -6.56 7.14 15.37
N SER A 164 -6.90 7.18 14.08
CA SER A 164 -5.99 6.79 13.01
C SER A 164 -4.81 7.76 12.93
N PRO A 165 -3.69 7.37 12.30
CA PRO A 165 -2.54 8.26 12.14
C PRO A 165 -2.88 9.57 11.42
N ILE A 166 -3.78 9.50 10.43
CA ILE A 166 -4.27 10.67 9.69
C ILE A 166 -5.13 11.56 10.59
N GLU A 167 -6.07 11.00 11.35
CA GLU A 167 -6.87 11.79 12.29
C GLU A 167 -6.02 12.48 13.37
N ALA A 168 -5.01 11.78 13.88
CA ALA A 168 -4.10 12.29 14.89
C ALA A 168 -3.17 13.40 14.36
N GLY A 169 -2.72 13.31 13.10
CA GLY A 169 -1.81 14.27 12.48
C GLY A 169 -2.49 15.45 11.78
N CYS A 170 -3.67 15.25 11.18
CA CYS A 170 -4.31 16.23 10.29
C CYS A 170 -5.46 17.01 10.94
N CYS A 171 -6.16 16.43 11.92
CA CYS A 171 -7.36 17.04 12.50
C CYS A 171 -7.07 17.94 13.71
N ARG A 172 -5.84 18.02 14.18
CA ARG A 172 -5.46 18.74 15.39
C ARG A 172 -4.08 19.40 15.26
N PRO A 173 -3.77 20.44 16.06
CA PRO A 173 -2.42 20.93 16.18
C PRO A 173 -1.58 19.98 17.07
N PRO A 174 -0.25 19.98 16.89
CA PRO A 174 0.68 19.31 17.79
C PRO A 174 0.48 19.71 19.25
N SER A 175 0.65 18.79 20.21
CA SER A 175 0.46 19.14 21.63
C SER A 175 1.42 20.22 22.13
N GLN A 176 2.62 20.30 21.55
CA GLN A 176 3.61 21.35 21.86
C GLN A 176 3.13 22.78 21.55
N CYS A 177 2.07 22.94 20.74
CA CYS A 177 1.50 24.27 20.50
C CYS A 177 0.81 24.84 21.75
N GLY A 178 0.33 23.98 22.66
CA GLY A 178 -0.27 24.40 23.92
C GLY A 178 -1.69 24.98 23.82
N TYR A 179 -2.35 24.90 22.67
CA TYR A 179 -3.73 25.38 22.52
C TYR A 179 -4.72 24.60 23.40
N PRO A 180 -5.55 25.26 24.22
CA PRO A 180 -6.59 24.58 24.99
C PRO A 180 -7.64 23.92 24.08
N ALA A 181 -7.95 22.64 24.31
CA ALA A 181 -8.97 21.93 23.55
C ALA A 181 -10.38 22.28 24.08
N VAL A 182 -11.21 22.89 23.23
CA VAL A 182 -12.61 23.21 23.56
C VAL A 182 -13.50 21.98 23.33
N ASN A 183 -13.32 21.32 22.19
CA ASN A 183 -13.98 20.06 21.84
C ASN A 183 -13.08 19.22 20.93
N ALA A 184 -13.54 18.05 20.48
CA ALA A 184 -12.75 17.21 19.59
C ALA A 184 -12.51 17.92 18.24
N SER A 185 -11.22 18.14 17.91
CA SER A 185 -10.77 18.89 16.72
C SER A 185 -11.06 20.41 16.74
N TYR A 186 -11.41 21.01 17.88
CA TYR A 186 -11.53 22.48 18.01
C TYR A 186 -10.75 23.00 19.21
N TYR A 187 -9.90 23.99 18.95
CA TYR A 187 -8.94 24.51 19.91
C TYR A 187 -9.09 26.01 20.08
N ASP A 188 -8.84 26.53 21.28
CA ASP A 188 -8.84 27.96 21.51
C ASP A 188 -7.54 28.58 20.99
N LEU A 189 -7.64 29.32 19.89
CA LEU A 189 -6.52 29.97 19.21
C LEU A 189 -6.29 31.40 19.68
N THR A 190 -7.02 31.87 20.70
CA THR A 190 -6.75 33.18 21.34
C THR A 190 -5.44 33.17 22.12
N PHE A 191 -4.99 31.99 22.55
CA PHE A 191 -3.71 31.79 23.21
C PHE A 191 -2.57 31.81 22.18
N HIS A 192 -1.44 32.44 22.54
CA HIS A 192 -0.23 32.34 21.72
C HIS A 192 0.35 30.92 21.78
N PRO A 193 0.85 30.38 20.66
CA PRO A 193 1.46 29.06 20.66
C PRO A 193 2.72 29.07 21.53
N VAL A 194 2.86 28.06 22.38
CA VAL A 194 4.02 27.90 23.26
C VAL A 194 5.29 27.52 22.48
N SER A 195 5.12 26.90 21.31
CA SER A 195 6.20 26.41 20.46
C SER A 195 6.40 27.27 19.21
N PRO A 196 7.65 27.49 18.76
CA PRO A 196 7.94 28.16 17.49
C PRO A 196 7.64 27.27 16.26
N ASN A 197 7.15 26.05 16.44
CA ASN A 197 6.87 25.12 15.34
C ASN A 197 5.87 25.74 14.34
N ASN A 198 6.18 25.63 13.05
CA ASN A 198 5.39 26.17 11.96
C ASN A 198 3.97 25.57 11.89
N ASP A 199 3.80 24.31 12.30
CA ASP A 199 2.50 23.63 12.36
C ASP A 199 1.52 24.36 13.28
N CYS A 200 2.02 24.97 14.37
CA CYS A 200 1.19 25.76 15.28
C CYS A 200 0.60 27.00 14.61
N LYS A 201 1.36 27.64 13.71
CA LYS A 201 0.90 28.82 12.95
C LYS A 201 -0.03 28.45 11.80
N ARG A 202 0.21 27.30 11.17
CA ARG A 202 -0.58 26.79 10.04
C ARG A 202 -1.94 26.25 10.45
N TYR A 203 -2.06 25.67 11.65
CA TYR A 203 -3.33 25.13 12.13
C TYR A 203 -4.42 26.21 12.21
N LYS A 204 -5.64 25.88 11.73
CA LYS A 204 -6.85 26.69 11.90
C LYS A 204 -8.06 25.82 12.25
N ASN A 205 -9.04 26.36 12.97
CA ASN A 205 -10.26 25.62 13.30
C ASN A 205 -11.21 25.39 12.10
N TYR A 206 -11.01 26.11 10.98
CA TYR A 206 -11.85 25.98 9.79
C TYR A 206 -11.83 24.55 9.24
N ARG A 207 -13.02 24.03 8.89
CA ARG A 207 -13.21 22.65 8.41
C ARG A 207 -12.40 22.32 7.16
N ALA A 208 -12.15 23.32 6.31
CA ALA A 208 -11.41 23.15 5.06
C ALA A 208 -9.88 23.26 5.22
N VAL A 209 -9.37 23.70 6.38
CA VAL A 209 -7.94 23.99 6.57
C VAL A 209 -7.29 23.06 7.59
N LYS A 210 -7.88 22.95 8.79
CA LYS A 210 -7.33 22.17 9.92
C LYS A 210 -5.80 22.22 9.96
N CYS A 211 -5.14 21.06 10.07
CA CYS A 211 -3.70 20.92 9.88
C CYS A 211 -3.38 20.24 8.53
N TYR A 212 -4.23 20.37 7.52
CA TYR A 212 -4.09 19.63 6.26
C TYR A 212 -2.82 19.96 5.48
N ASP A 213 -2.15 21.09 5.78
CA ASP A 213 -0.86 21.46 5.19
C ASP A 213 0.28 21.53 6.22
N CYS A 214 0.11 20.85 7.35
CA CYS A 214 1.11 20.70 8.39
C CYS A 214 2.05 19.51 8.13
N ASP A 215 3.27 19.58 8.65
CA ASP A 215 4.20 18.45 8.60
C ASP A 215 3.72 17.28 9.50
N SER A 216 2.97 17.58 10.57
CA SER A 216 2.30 16.57 11.39
C SER A 216 1.25 15.78 10.60
N CYS A 217 0.55 16.41 9.66
CA CYS A 217 -0.40 15.70 8.79
C CYS A 217 0.32 14.82 7.78
N LYS A 218 1.41 15.32 7.18
CA LYS A 218 2.30 14.51 6.34
C LYS A 218 2.85 13.31 7.11
N ALA A 219 3.24 13.48 8.37
CA ALA A 219 3.71 12.39 9.23
C ALA A 219 2.61 11.35 9.49
N GLY A 220 1.37 11.80 9.72
CA GLY A 220 0.20 10.91 9.83
C GLY A 220 -0.04 10.11 8.54
N VAL A 221 0.08 10.74 7.38
CA VAL A 221 0.00 10.07 6.07
C VAL A 221 1.16 9.09 5.88
N ALA A 222 2.39 9.46 6.24
CA ALA A 222 3.56 8.59 6.18
C ALA A 222 3.36 7.33 7.03
N GLN A 223 2.84 7.48 8.25
CA GLN A 223 2.52 6.35 9.10
C GLN A 223 1.44 5.45 8.51
N TYR A 224 0.37 6.04 7.97
CA TYR A 224 -0.69 5.27 7.31
C TYR A 224 -0.12 4.45 6.15
N MET A 225 0.61 5.09 5.24
CA MET A 225 1.27 4.43 4.12
C MET A 225 2.24 3.34 4.58
N LYS A 226 3.05 3.61 5.62
CA LYS A 226 3.95 2.62 6.23
C LYS A 226 3.19 1.38 6.69
N THR A 227 2.06 1.54 7.37
CA THR A 227 1.25 0.41 7.84
C THR A 227 0.70 -0.39 6.66
N GLU A 228 0.10 0.28 5.68
CA GLU A 228 -0.44 -0.38 4.47
C GLU A 228 0.65 -1.13 3.70
N TRP A 229 1.83 -0.52 3.53
CA TRP A 229 2.95 -1.14 2.84
C TRP A 229 3.48 -2.38 3.56
N ARG A 230 3.47 -2.40 4.90
CA ARG A 230 3.84 -3.60 5.67
C ARG A 230 2.84 -4.74 5.48
N VAL A 231 1.55 -4.43 5.39
CA VAL A 231 0.52 -5.44 5.07
C VAL A 231 0.76 -6.00 3.67
N VAL A 232 1.02 -5.14 2.68
CA VAL A 232 1.37 -5.56 1.32
C VAL A 232 2.65 -6.40 1.28
N ALA A 233 3.67 -6.05 2.07
CA ALA A 233 4.90 -6.84 2.17
C ALA A 233 4.64 -8.26 2.71
N ILE A 234 3.77 -8.41 3.71
CA ILE A 234 3.38 -9.74 4.22
C ILE A 234 2.72 -10.58 3.12
N PHE A 235 1.77 -9.99 2.38
CA PHE A 235 1.15 -10.67 1.24
C PHE A 235 2.16 -11.04 0.15
N ASN A 236 3.12 -10.16 -0.14
CA ASN A 236 4.18 -10.43 -1.11
C ASN A 236 5.10 -11.59 -0.68
N VAL A 237 5.40 -11.74 0.61
CA VAL A 237 6.17 -12.88 1.12
C VAL A 237 5.42 -14.20 0.88
N VAL A 238 4.11 -14.24 1.18
CA VAL A 238 3.28 -15.42 0.92
C VAL A 238 3.24 -15.72 -0.60
N LEU A 239 3.03 -14.70 -1.42
CA LEU A 239 3.02 -14.81 -2.88
C LEU A 239 4.37 -15.35 -3.40
N PHE A 240 5.49 -14.87 -2.88
CA PHE A 240 6.82 -15.35 -3.24
C PHE A 240 6.99 -16.85 -2.96
N VAL A 241 6.56 -17.33 -1.80
CA VAL A 241 6.62 -18.76 -1.45
C VAL A 241 5.77 -19.59 -2.42
N VAL A 242 4.55 -19.15 -2.73
CA VAL A 242 3.67 -19.84 -3.69
C VAL A 242 4.29 -19.88 -5.09
N LEU A 243 4.83 -18.75 -5.56
CA LEU A 243 5.47 -18.66 -6.89
C LEU A 243 6.74 -19.51 -6.96
N CYS A 244 7.51 -19.63 -5.88
CA CYS A 244 8.65 -20.55 -5.81
C CYS A 244 8.21 -22.00 -6.01
N ILE A 245 7.13 -22.45 -5.35
CA ILE A 245 6.58 -23.80 -5.54
C ILE A 245 6.16 -24.00 -7.01
N ILE A 246 5.46 -23.03 -7.60
CA ILE A 246 5.04 -23.06 -9.01
C ILE A 246 6.26 -23.14 -9.94
N TYR A 247 7.31 -22.38 -9.65
CA TYR A 247 8.55 -22.39 -10.42
C TYR A 247 9.22 -23.77 -10.39
N PHE A 248 9.30 -24.41 -9.22
CA PHE A 248 9.85 -25.77 -9.09
C PHE A 248 8.99 -26.81 -9.85
N VAL A 249 7.66 -26.73 -9.75
CA VAL A 249 6.75 -27.60 -10.51
C VAL A 249 6.91 -27.39 -12.02
N GLY A 250 7.03 -26.14 -12.46
CA GLY A 250 7.28 -25.80 -13.86
C GLY A 250 8.63 -26.31 -14.36
N CYS A 251 9.67 -26.28 -13.53
CA CYS A 251 10.97 -26.88 -13.85
C CYS A 251 10.86 -28.41 -14.05
N CYS A 252 10.08 -29.08 -13.21
CA CYS A 252 9.77 -30.51 -13.38
C CYS A 252 8.99 -30.78 -14.68
N ALA A 253 7.98 -29.96 -14.99
CA ALA A 253 7.20 -30.06 -16.22
C ALA A 253 8.08 -29.89 -17.47
N ARG A 254 8.99 -28.90 -17.47
CA ARG A 254 9.95 -28.68 -18.56
C ARG A 254 10.88 -29.88 -18.75
N ARG A 255 11.44 -30.43 -17.67
CA ARG A 255 12.30 -31.63 -17.75
C ARG A 255 11.55 -32.81 -18.37
N ASN A 256 10.25 -32.94 -18.09
CA ASN A 256 9.41 -33.98 -18.65
C ASN A 256 9.11 -33.76 -20.15
N ALA A 257 8.82 -32.52 -20.56
CA ALA A 257 8.61 -32.19 -21.97
C ALA A 257 9.87 -32.45 -22.82
N ALA A 258 11.06 -32.08 -22.31
CA ALA A 258 12.33 -32.36 -22.98
C ALA A 258 12.60 -33.87 -23.15
N ARG A 259 12.26 -34.68 -22.14
CA ARG A 259 12.37 -36.15 -22.22
C ARG A 259 11.39 -36.77 -23.21
N SER A 260 10.20 -36.20 -23.37
CA SER A 260 9.22 -36.67 -24.35
C SER A 260 9.71 -36.44 -25.78
N HIS A 261 10.35 -35.30 -26.06
CA HIS A 261 10.94 -35.02 -27.36
C HIS A 261 12.17 -35.88 -27.67
N SER A 262 12.93 -36.28 -26.65
CA SER A 262 14.08 -37.17 -26.87
C SER A 262 13.70 -38.63 -27.13
N LYS A 263 12.43 -39.01 -26.88
CA LYS A 263 11.91 -40.37 -27.07
C LYS A 263 11.06 -40.53 -28.33
N ALA A 264 10.81 -39.44 -29.06
CA ALA A 264 10.09 -39.40 -30.33
C ALA A 264 11.10 -39.18 -31.46
#